data_AF-A0A4Y2Q2F2-F1
#
_entry.id   AF-A0A4Y2Q2F2-F1
#
_cell.length_a   1.000
_cell.length_b   1.000
_cell.length_c   1.000
_cell.angle_alpha   90.00
_cell.angle_beta   90.00
_cell.angle_gamma   90.00
#
_symmetry.space_group_name_H-M   'P 1'
#
loop_
_entity.id
_entity.type
_entity.pdbx_description
1 polymer ?
#
loop_
_entity_poly.entity_id
_entity_poly.type
_entity_poly.pdbx_seq_one_letter_code
_entity_poly.pdbx_strand_id
1 'polypeptide(L)'
;MATEKRKVDSECRAFNDKWTWKYFFTVVKDKPVCLICNEAVAVFKEYNISRHFTSKHKNSNYEAMSEYGRKQNVESLCKKLSGRQNFFKKVNTIQEAATQASYIVV
;
A
#
# COMPACT_ATOMS: atom_id res chain seq x y z
N MET A 1 37.70 -12.48 3.09
CA MET A 1 36.74 -11.97 4.09
C MET A 1 35.34 -12.12 3.52
N ALA A 2 34.71 -13.28 3.68
CA ALA A 2 33.33 -13.49 3.26
C ALA A 2 32.42 -12.70 4.21
N THR A 3 31.76 -11.67 3.71
CA THR A 3 30.75 -10.96 4.47
C THR A 3 29.52 -11.85 4.58
N GLU A 4 29.40 -12.54 5.72
CA GLU A 4 28.20 -13.29 6.08
C GLU A 4 27.02 -12.32 6.12
N LYS A 5 26.24 -12.33 5.03
CA LYS A 5 24.98 -11.59 4.93
C LYS A 5 24.04 -12.15 5.99
N ARG A 6 23.82 -11.37 7.06
CA ARG A 6 22.89 -11.73 8.13
C ARG A 6 21.51 -12.07 7.52
N LYS A 7 21.10 -13.34 7.64
CA LYS A 7 19.73 -13.81 7.37
C LYS A 7 18.79 -13.27 8.46
N VAL A 8 18.40 -12.01 8.37
CA VAL A 8 17.25 -11.43 9.11
C VAL A 8 16.05 -11.51 8.19
N ASP A 9 15.59 -12.74 7.94
CA ASP A 9 14.70 -12.98 6.81
C ASP A 9 13.26 -13.27 7.20
N SER A 10 13.00 -13.82 8.39
CA SER A 10 11.67 -14.40 8.66
C SER A 10 10.74 -13.54 9.51
N GLU A 11 11.25 -12.73 10.45
CA GLU A 11 10.38 -12.03 11.42
C GLU A 11 9.98 -10.60 11.02
N CYS A 12 10.53 -10.05 9.93
CA CYS A 12 10.26 -8.67 9.48
C CYS A 12 9.36 -8.58 8.23
N ARG A 13 8.65 -9.65 7.87
CA ARG A 13 7.87 -9.73 6.63
C ARG A 13 6.36 -9.74 6.80
N ALA A 14 5.85 -10.00 8.00
CA ALA A 14 4.42 -10.02 8.23
C ALA A 14 3.90 -8.61 8.48
N PHE A 15 2.87 -8.21 7.72
CA PHE A 15 2.13 -6.98 7.99
C PHE A 15 1.27 -7.15 9.25
N ASN A 16 1.28 -6.16 10.14
CA ASN A 16 0.44 -6.15 11.33
C ASN A 16 -0.84 -5.36 11.07
N ASP A 17 -2.01 -5.98 11.28
CA ASP A 17 -3.32 -5.33 11.12
C ASP A 17 -3.49 -4.05 11.95
N LYS A 18 -2.75 -3.90 13.05
CA LYS A 18 -2.73 -2.67 13.85
C LYS A 18 -2.23 -1.47 13.04
N TRP A 19 -1.33 -1.69 12.09
CA TRP A 19 -0.81 -0.62 11.23
C TRP A 19 -1.88 -0.05 10.30
N THR A 20 -2.93 -0.82 10.02
CA THR A 20 -4.03 -0.37 9.16
C THR A 20 -4.75 0.82 9.75
N TRP A 21 -5.22 0.72 10.99
CA TRP A 21 -5.95 1.81 11.64
C TRP A 21 -5.06 2.80 12.37
N LYS A 22 -3.84 2.42 12.75
CA LYS A 22 -2.90 3.32 13.44
C LYS A 22 -2.17 4.26 12.49
N TYR A 23 -1.72 3.74 11.34
CA TYR A 23 -0.88 4.48 10.40
C TYR A 23 -1.50 4.64 9.00
N PHE A 24 -2.72 4.13 8.79
CA PHE A 24 -3.41 4.16 7.50
C PHE A 24 -2.65 3.41 6.40
N PHE A 25 -2.13 2.22 6.70
CA PHE A 25 -1.47 1.37 5.73
C PHE A 25 -2.29 0.14 5.35
N THR A 26 -2.09 -0.41 4.18
CA THR A 26 -2.66 -1.71 3.79
C THR A 26 -1.65 -2.49 2.96
N VAL A 27 -1.91 -3.77 2.71
CA VAL A 27 -1.08 -4.58 1.82
C VAL A 27 -1.71 -4.62 0.42
N VAL A 28 -0.94 -4.21 -0.59
CA VAL A 28 -1.32 -4.33 -1.99
C VAL A 28 -0.21 -5.05 -2.73
N LYS A 29 -0.52 -6.19 -3.36
CA LYS A 29 0.46 -7.00 -4.11
C LYS A 29 1.76 -7.24 -3.33
N ASP A 30 1.63 -7.69 -2.08
CA ASP A 30 2.75 -7.97 -1.17
C ASP A 30 3.62 -6.75 -0.81
N LYS A 31 3.08 -5.53 -0.93
CA LYS A 31 3.76 -4.30 -0.51
C LYS A 31 2.89 -3.49 0.44
N PRO A 32 3.45 -2.92 1.52
CA PRO A 32 2.73 -1.98 2.37
C PRO A 32 2.53 -0.66 1.62
N VAL A 33 1.28 -0.23 1.47
CA VAL A 33 0.87 0.99 0.76
C VAL A 33 0.13 1.91 1.72
N CYS A 34 0.49 3.19 1.71
CA CYS A 34 -0.22 4.21 2.46
C CYS A 34 -1.57 4.52 1.80
N LEU A 35 -2.65 4.49 2.57
CA LEU A 35 -4.01 4.78 2.10
C LEU A 35 -4.25 6.27 1.87
N ILE A 36 -3.42 7.16 2.45
CA ILE A 36 -3.58 8.62 2.35
C ILE A 36 -2.93 9.16 1.08
N CYS A 37 -1.66 8.81 0.83
CA CYS A 37 -0.89 9.29 -0.33
C CYS A 37 -0.67 8.26 -1.42
N ASN A 38 -1.12 7.01 -1.23
CA ASN A 38 -0.95 5.92 -2.20
C ASN A 38 0.52 5.53 -2.50
N GLU A 39 1.48 5.98 -1.69
CA GLU A 39 2.89 5.58 -1.81
C GLU A 39 3.12 4.19 -1.19
N ALA A 40 3.93 3.37 -1.85
CA ALA A 40 4.38 2.08 -1.34
C ALA A 40 5.68 2.20 -0.55
N VAL A 41 5.78 1.46 0.56
CA VAL A 41 7.01 1.33 1.36
C VAL A 41 7.65 -0.01 1.03
N ALA A 42 8.99 -0.06 0.96
CA ALA A 42 9.70 -1.25 0.50
C ALA A 42 9.71 -2.43 1.50
N VAL A 43 9.52 -2.15 2.80
CA VAL A 43 9.74 -3.14 3.87
C VAL A 43 8.63 -3.07 4.91
N PHE A 44 8.11 -4.24 5.31
CA PHE A 44 7.14 -4.45 6.40
C PHE A 44 7.76 -4.25 7.79
N LYS A 45 8.27 -3.05 8.06
CA LYS A 45 8.76 -2.65 9.39
C LYS A 45 7.96 -1.48 9.90
N GLU A 46 7.50 -1.58 11.16
CA GLU A 46 6.78 -0.51 11.83
C GLU A 46 7.55 0.82 11.79
N TYR A 47 8.87 0.78 11.98
CA TYR A 47 9.70 1.99 11.87
C TYR A 47 9.52 2.70 10.52
N ASN A 48 9.53 1.98 9.40
CA ASN A 48 9.37 2.58 8.07
C ASN A 48 7.96 3.15 7.89
N ILE A 49 6.93 2.44 8.37
CA ILE A 49 5.52 2.83 8.29
C ILE A 49 5.25 4.06 9.16
N SER A 50 5.70 4.03 10.42
CA SER A 50 5.55 5.13 11.37
C SER A 50 6.31 6.37 10.89
N ARG A 51 7.56 6.21 10.42
CA ARG A 51 8.34 7.33 9.87
C ARG A 51 7.66 7.95 8.65
N HIS A 52 7.13 7.12 7.75
CA HIS A 52 6.37 7.60 6.60
C HIS A 52 5.18 8.45 7.07
N PHE A 53 4.36 7.90 7.98
CA PHE A 53 3.19 8.60 8.50
C PHE A 53 3.56 9.93 9.17
N THR A 54 4.50 9.92 10.12
CA THR A 54 4.90 11.13 10.84
C THR A 54 5.61 12.17 9.96
N SER A 55 6.29 11.77 8.88
CA SER A 55 6.98 12.74 8.00
C SER A 55 6.08 13.31 6.91
N LYS A 56 5.28 12.48 6.24
CA LYS A 56 4.41 12.88 5.14
C LYS A 56 3.05 13.40 5.61
N HIS A 57 2.58 12.96 6.77
CA HIS A 57 1.27 13.29 7.32
C HIS A 57 1.35 14.00 8.68
N LYS A 58 2.51 14.59 9.02
CA LYS A 58 2.72 15.35 10.26
C LYS A 58 1.69 16.43 10.50
N ASN A 59 1.34 17.15 9.44
CA ASN A 59 0.43 18.29 9.48
C ASN A 59 -1.03 17.88 9.27
N SER A 60 -1.31 16.57 9.22
CA SER A 60 -2.65 16.07 9.01
C SER A 60 -3.35 15.82 10.35
N ASN A 61 -4.66 16.08 10.42
CA ASN A 61 -5.44 15.91 11.64
C ASN A 61 -5.71 14.44 12.02
N TYR A 62 -5.01 13.49 11.40
CA TYR A 62 -5.16 12.06 11.62
C TYR A 62 -4.62 11.61 12.98
N GLU A 63 -3.65 12.32 13.56
CA GLU A 63 -3.09 12.05 14.90
C GLU A 63 -4.08 12.40 16.03
N ALA A 64 -4.90 13.43 15.84
CA ALA A 64 -5.92 13.86 16.81
C ALA A 64 -7.24 13.09 16.69
N MET A 65 -7.40 12.27 15.65
CA MET A 65 -8.63 11.53 15.38
C MET A 65 -8.82 10.36 16.35
N SER A 66 -10.05 10.15 16.81
CA SER A 66 -10.40 8.99 17.63
C SER A 66 -10.18 7.68 16.88
N GLU A 67 -9.93 6.58 17.60
CA GLU A 67 -9.75 5.26 16.99
C GLU A 67 -10.92 4.88 16.08
N TYR A 68 -12.15 5.17 16.51
CA TYR A 68 -13.35 4.95 15.71
C TYR A 68 -13.33 5.76 14.41
N GLY A 69 -12.99 7.05 14.49
CA GLY A 69 -12.87 7.91 13.30
C GLY A 69 -11.78 7.42 12.34
N ARG A 70 -10.65 6.90 12.85
CA ARG A 70 -9.60 6.31 12.03
C ARG A 70 -10.09 5.07 11.29
N LYS A 71 -10.78 4.15 11.98
CA LYS A 71 -11.33 2.93 11.38
C LYS A 71 -12.33 3.26 10.26
N GLN A 72 -13.21 4.23 10.45
CA GLN A 72 -14.13 4.69 9.41
C GLN A 72 -13.39 5.29 8.20
N ASN A 73 -12.36 6.10 8.44
CA ASN A 73 -11.55 6.67 7.37
C ASN A 73 -10.80 5.59 6.58
N VAL A 74 -10.22 4.61 7.27
CA VAL A 74 -9.57 3.46 6.62
C VAL A 74 -10.53 2.73 5.69
N GLU A 75 -11.76 2.45 6.14
CA GLU A 75 -12.76 1.78 5.31
C GLU A 75 -13.10 2.60 4.07
N SER A 76 -13.32 3.91 4.23
CA SER A 76 -13.58 4.84 3.12
C SER A 76 -12.42 4.89 2.13
N LEU A 77 -11.18 5.01 2.63
CA LEU A 77 -9.98 5.07 1.80
C LEU A 77 -9.73 3.74 1.08
N CYS A 78 -9.99 2.60 1.73
CA CYS A 78 -9.86 1.28 1.13
C CYS A 78 -10.87 1.09 -0.01
N LYS A 79 -12.13 1.50 0.18
CA LYS A 79 -13.16 1.50 -0.88
C LYS A 79 -12.73 2.36 -2.07
N LYS A 80 -12.22 3.57 -1.82
CA LYS A 80 -11.69 4.48 -2.86
C LYS A 80 -10.49 3.87 -3.59
N LEU A 81 -9.58 3.24 -2.86
CA LEU A 81 -8.40 2.58 -3.42
C LEU A 81 -8.81 1.44 -4.35
N SER A 82 -9.71 0.56 -3.90
CA SER A 82 -10.24 -0.54 -4.72
C SER A 82 -10.95 -0.05 -5.98
N GLY A 83 -11.75 1.02 -5.89
CA GLY A 83 -12.37 1.64 -7.05
C GLY A 83 -11.36 2.14 -8.09
N ARG A 84 -10.29 2.83 -7.62
CA ARG A 84 -9.19 3.28 -8.50
C ARG A 84 -8.42 2.10 -9.10
N GLN A 85 -8.06 1.09 -8.31
CA GLN A 85 -7.36 -0.10 -8.79
C GLN A 85 -8.17 -0.85 -9.85
N ASN A 86 -9.49 -0.94 -9.68
CA ASN A 86 -10.37 -1.59 -10.65
C ASN A 86 -10.42 -0.83 -11.98
N PHE A 87 -10.39 0.51 -11.94
CA PHE A 87 -10.30 1.33 -13.13
C PHE A 87 -9.00 1.11 -13.90
N PHE A 88 -7.84 1.12 -13.21
CA PHE A 88 -6.55 0.87 -13.86
C PHE A 88 -6.43 -0.55 -14.44
N LYS A 89 -6.97 -1.57 -13.77
CA LYS A 89 -7.05 -2.93 -14.31
C LYS A 89 -7.86 -2.97 -15.60
N LYS A 90 -9.04 -2.34 -15.61
CA LYS A 90 -9.92 -2.29 -16.79
C LYS A 90 -9.22 -1.64 -17.99
N VAL A 91 -8.47 -0.55 -17.78
CA VAL A 91 -7.70 0.11 -18.84
C VAL A 91 -6.58 -0.80 -19.37
N ASN A 92 -5.86 -1.51 -18.50
CA ASN A 92 -4.81 -2.44 -18.92
C ASN A 92 -5.37 -3.61 -19.75
N THR A 93 -6.51 -4.19 -19.35
CA THR A 93 -7.15 -5.29 -20.10
C THR A 93 -7.60 -4.84 -21.50
N ILE A 94 -8.08 -3.61 -21.64
CA ILE A 94 -8.45 -3.04 -22.95
C ILE A 94 -7.22 -2.86 -23.85
N GLN A 95 -6.09 -2.43 -23.29
CA GLN A 95 -4.83 -2.31 -24.03
C GLN A 95 -4.25 -3.67 -24.45
N GLU A 96 -4.32 -4.68 -23.57
CA GLU A 96 -3.88 -6.05 -23.88
C GLU A 96 -4.71 -6.67 -25.01
N ALA A 97 -6.05 -6.52 -24.96
CA ALA A 97 -6.94 -6.99 -26.02
C ALA A 97 -6.69 -6.28 -27.37
N ALA A 98 -6.41 -4.97 -27.36
CA ALA A 98 -6.07 -4.22 -28.57
C ALA A 98 -4.74 -4.66 -29.20
N THR A 99 -3.77 -5.05 -28.37
CA THR A 99 -2.45 -5.55 -28.82
C THR A 99 -2.56 -6.96 -29.41
N GLN A 100 -3.40 -7.84 -28.84
CA GLN A 100 -3.67 -9.13 -29.46
C GLN A 100 -4.41 -9.00 -30.80
N ALA A 101 -5.37 -8.08 -30.92
CA ALA A 101 -6.12 -7.88 -32.16
C ALA A 101 -5.25 -7.34 -33.31
N SER A 102 -4.18 -6.59 -33.00
CA SER A 102 -3.24 -6.10 -34.01
C SER A 102 -2.24 -7.17 -34.48
N TYR A 103 -2.14 -8.30 -33.79
CA TYR A 103 -1.29 -9.44 -34.19
C TYR A 103 -1.97 -10.39 -35.20
N ILE A 104 -3.29 -10.26 -35.43
CA ILE A 104 -4.05 -11.09 -36.40
C ILE A 104 -4.31 -10.31 -37.71
N VAL A 105 -3.35 -9.49 -38.14
CA VAL A 105 -3.31 -8.93 -39.49
C VAL A 105 -1.99 -9.33 -40.13
N VAL A 106 -1.90 -10.60 -40.50
CA VAL A 106 -1.02 -11.15 -41.54
C VAL A 106 -1.66 -12.42 -42.10
#